data_AF-W2TPR8-F1
#
_entry.id   AF-W2TPR8-F1
#
_cell.length_a   1.000
_cell.length_b   1.000
_cell.length_c   1.000
_cell.angle_alpha   90.00
_cell.angle_beta   90.00
_cell.angle_gamma   90.00
#
_symmetry.space_group_name_H-M   'P 1'
#
loop_
_entity.id
_entity.type
_entity.pdbx_description
1 polymer ?
#
loop_
_entity_poly.entity_id
_entity_poly.type
_entity_poly.pdbx_seq_one_letter_code
_entity_poly.pdbx_strand_id
1 'polypeptide(L)'
;MEHAAALKEALEVTLRAEDAAHWLQVIHEAGVPVGPLLDIAEAAALPQTAARNMVIEAGGVKMPGNPIKLSSYADPSVRPGAPALDQHGTALRAEFKTDGASSSAQEGS
;
A
#
# COMPACT_ATOMS: atom_id res chain seq x y z
N MET A 1 -7.89 -20.88 27.04
CA MET A 1 -7.72 -19.45 27.39
C MET A 1 -8.28 -19.16 28.79
N GLU A 2 -7.89 -19.93 29.79
CA GLU A 2 -8.48 -19.82 31.14
C GLU A 2 -7.89 -18.63 31.93
N HIS A 3 -6.64 -18.27 31.66
CA HIS A 3 -5.92 -17.22 32.41
C HIS A 3 -5.56 -15.98 31.59
N ALA A 4 -6.13 -15.82 30.39
CA ALA A 4 -5.76 -14.73 29.49
C ALA A 4 -6.03 -13.34 30.10
N ALA A 5 -7.15 -13.18 30.83
CA ALA A 5 -7.51 -11.91 31.46
C ALA A 5 -6.53 -11.51 32.59
N ALA A 6 -6.21 -12.45 33.48
CA ALA A 6 -5.26 -12.21 34.56
C ALA A 6 -3.85 -11.92 34.03
N LEU A 7 -3.43 -12.62 32.96
CA LEU A 7 -2.15 -12.36 32.30
C LEU A 7 -2.11 -10.96 31.67
N LYS A 8 -3.18 -10.55 30.98
CA LYS A 8 -3.29 -9.20 30.40
C LYS A 8 -3.11 -8.12 31.46
N GLU A 9 -3.79 -8.25 32.59
CA GLU A 9 -3.71 -7.27 33.69
C GLU A 9 -2.28 -7.17 34.24
N ALA A 10 -1.63 -8.31 34.49
CA ALA A 10 -0.24 -8.34 34.95
C ALA A 10 0.72 -7.69 33.95
N LEU A 11 0.54 -7.93 32.64
CA LEU A 11 1.34 -7.31 31.59
C LEU A 11 1.13 -5.80 31.52
N GLU A 12 -0.12 -5.32 31.58
CA GLU A 12 -0.42 -3.87 31.54
C GLU A 12 0.15 -3.11 32.74
N VAL A 13 0.14 -3.73 33.93
CA VAL A 13 0.79 -3.16 35.11
C VAL A 13 2.30 -3.10 34.93
N THR A 14 2.91 -4.18 34.44
CA THR A 14 4.36 -4.28 34.28
C THR A 14 4.88 -3.33 33.19
N LEU A 15 4.25 -3.33 32.00
CA LEU A 15 4.66 -2.51 30.86
C LEU A 15 4.54 -1.01 31.10
N ARG A 16 3.82 -0.58 32.14
CA ARG A 16 3.71 0.84 32.55
C ARG A 16 4.94 1.33 33.32
N ALA A 17 5.74 0.43 33.88
CA ALA A 17 6.84 0.80 34.77
C ALA A 17 8.03 1.46 34.06
N GLU A 18 8.22 1.16 32.78
CA GLU A 18 9.34 1.64 31.95
C GLU A 18 8.83 2.07 30.58
N ASP A 19 9.65 2.79 29.82
CA ASP A 19 9.28 3.27 28.49
C ASP A 19 9.31 2.17 27.40
N ALA A 20 8.82 2.50 26.22
CA ALA A 20 8.78 1.57 25.09
C ALA A 20 10.18 1.11 24.65
N ALA A 21 11.20 1.96 24.76
CA ALA A 21 12.56 1.63 24.32
C ALA A 21 13.18 0.55 25.22
N HIS A 22 12.97 0.66 26.53
CA HIS A 22 13.36 -0.37 27.50
C HIS A 22 12.70 -1.72 27.18
N TRP A 23 11.37 -1.74 27.04
CA TRP A 23 10.66 -3.00 26.79
C TRP A 23 10.97 -3.60 25.42
N LEU A 24 11.19 -2.78 24.38
CA LEU A 24 11.64 -3.26 23.08
C LEU A 24 12.94 -4.04 23.20
N GLN A 25 13.91 -3.53 23.96
CA GLN A 25 15.18 -4.23 24.19
C GLN A 25 14.96 -5.52 24.98
N VAL A 26 14.28 -5.47 26.12
CA VAL A 26 14.05 -6.64 26.99
C VAL A 26 13.33 -7.77 26.26
N ILE A 27 12.27 -7.45 25.52
CA ILE A 27 11.47 -8.44 24.78
C ILE A 27 12.26 -9.01 23.60
N HIS A 28 13.04 -8.18 22.90
CA HIS A 28 13.91 -8.63 21.81
C HIS A 28 15.00 -9.59 22.32
N GLU A 29 15.67 -9.26 23.43
CA GLU A 29 16.69 -10.11 24.06
C GLU A 29 16.11 -11.45 24.55
N ALA A 30 14.82 -11.46 24.95
CA ALA A 30 14.09 -12.68 25.29
C ALA A 30 13.72 -13.54 24.06
N GLY A 31 14.07 -13.12 22.83
CA GLY A 31 13.80 -13.85 21.59
C GLY A 31 12.36 -13.73 21.09
N VAL A 32 11.58 -12.80 21.65
CA VAL A 32 10.19 -12.57 21.25
C VAL A 32 10.16 -11.46 20.18
N PRO A 33 9.51 -11.68 19.02
CA PRO A 33 9.36 -10.64 18.01
C PRO A 33 8.61 -9.44 18.57
N VAL A 34 9.25 -8.27 18.49
CA VAL A 34 8.72 -7.00 19.00
C VAL A 34 9.12 -5.87 18.06
N GLY A 35 8.26 -4.85 17.96
CA GLY A 35 8.52 -3.67 17.16
C GLY A 35 7.80 -2.46 17.75
N PRO A 36 8.30 -1.24 17.52
CA PRO A 36 7.67 -0.02 18.00
C PRO A 36 6.33 0.22 17.31
N LEU A 37 5.42 0.91 17.99
CA LEU A 37 4.25 1.49 17.36
C LEU A 37 4.66 2.83 16.73
N LEU A 38 4.77 2.84 15.41
CA LEU A 38 5.19 4.01 14.64
C LEU A 38 3.99 4.83 14.19
N ASP A 39 4.16 6.15 14.12
CA ASP A 39 3.24 7.01 13.40
C ASP A 39 3.42 6.91 11.88
N ILE A 40 2.57 7.62 11.13
CA ILE A 40 2.59 7.57 9.66
C ILE A 40 3.91 8.12 9.09
N ALA A 41 4.44 9.19 9.66
CA ALA A 41 5.67 9.83 9.18
C ALA A 41 6.88 8.95 9.47
N GLU A 42 6.95 8.37 10.66
CA GLU A 42 7.99 7.44 11.08
C GLU A 42 7.97 6.17 10.22
N ALA A 43 6.79 5.56 10.01
CA ALA A 43 6.64 4.39 9.16
C ALA A 43 7.02 4.69 7.70
N ALA A 44 6.67 5.87 7.19
CA ALA A 44 7.04 6.32 5.84
C ALA A 44 8.56 6.53 5.68
N ALA A 45 9.25 6.90 6.77
CA ALA A 45 10.69 7.16 6.78
C ALA A 45 11.56 5.92 7.01
N LEU A 46 10.96 4.75 7.31
CA LEU A 46 11.73 3.53 7.56
C LEU A 46 12.60 3.14 6.34
N PRO A 47 13.83 2.64 6.56
CA PRO A 47 14.69 2.16 5.47
C PRO A 47 14.01 1.09 4.61
N GLN A 48 13.20 0.22 5.24
CA GLN A 48 12.47 -0.85 4.55
C GLN A 48 11.38 -0.31 3.62
N THR A 49 10.72 0.80 4.00
CA THR A 49 9.72 1.49 3.18
C THR A 49 10.36 2.10 1.94
N ALA A 50 11.51 2.75 2.10
CA ALA A 50 12.29 3.32 1.00
C ALA A 50 12.85 2.24 0.07
N ALA A 51 13.47 1.19 0.62
CA ALA A 51 14.04 0.07 -0.15
C ALA A 51 13.01 -0.65 -1.02
N ARG A 52 11.72 -0.55 -0.67
CA ARG A 52 10.62 -1.21 -1.37
C ARG A 52 9.71 -0.24 -2.12
N ASN A 53 10.11 1.01 -2.39
CA ASN A 53 9.28 2.01 -3.07
C ASN A 53 7.84 2.06 -2.53
N MET A 54 7.68 2.02 -1.19
CA MET A 54 6.35 1.97 -0.55
C MET A 54 5.73 3.36 -0.40
N VAL A 55 6.50 4.42 -0.65
CA VAL A 55 6.02 5.79 -0.85
C VAL A 55 6.55 6.25 -2.20
N ILE A 56 5.63 6.54 -3.13
CA ILE A 56 5.93 6.97 -4.50
C ILE A 56 5.36 8.37 -4.74
N GLU A 57 5.78 8.99 -5.83
CA GLU A 57 5.20 10.24 -6.31
C GLU A 57 4.33 10.01 -7.54
N ALA A 58 3.10 10.51 -7.54
CA ALA A 58 2.22 10.48 -8.70
C ALA A 58 1.65 11.88 -8.95
N GLY A 59 1.99 12.47 -10.11
CA GLY A 59 1.53 13.82 -10.47
C GLY A 59 1.91 14.89 -9.43
N GLY A 60 3.08 14.78 -8.80
CA GLY A 60 3.55 15.71 -7.76
C GLY A 60 3.03 15.43 -6.35
N VAL A 61 2.26 14.37 -6.14
CA VAL A 61 1.69 14.01 -4.82
C VAL A 61 2.29 12.70 -4.32
N LYS A 62 2.69 12.67 -3.04
CA LYS A 62 3.14 11.45 -2.37
C LYS A 62 1.97 10.52 -2.08
N MET A 63 2.12 9.24 -2.40
CA MET A 63 1.10 8.22 -2.15
C MET A 63 1.72 6.83 -1.91
N PRO A 64 0.95 5.86 -1.37
CA PRO A 64 1.43 4.50 -1.20
C PRO A 64 1.84 3.85 -2.54
N GLY A 65 2.97 3.14 -2.53
CA GLY A 65 3.43 2.34 -3.66
C GLY A 65 2.76 0.96 -3.73
N ASN A 66 3.11 0.18 -4.75
CA ASN A 66 2.58 -1.18 -4.92
C ASN A 66 3.15 -2.13 -3.85
N PRO A 67 2.32 -2.78 -3.00
CA PRO A 67 2.82 -3.70 -1.98
C PRO A 67 3.39 -5.01 -2.56
N ILE A 68 2.98 -5.39 -3.78
CA ILE A 68 3.40 -6.62 -4.45
C ILE A 68 4.52 -6.29 -5.43
N LYS A 69 5.70 -6.88 -5.22
CA LYS A 69 6.86 -6.70 -6.10
C LYS A 69 7.04 -7.92 -6.98
N LEU A 70 7.03 -7.70 -8.30
CA LEU A 70 7.21 -8.75 -9.31
C LEU A 70 8.53 -8.49 -10.02
N SER A 71 9.47 -9.42 -9.95
CA SER A 71 10.81 -9.27 -10.55
C SER A 71 10.78 -9.03 -12.06
N SER A 72 9.75 -9.55 -12.75
CA SER A 72 9.56 -9.37 -14.19
C SER A 72 8.92 -8.02 -14.58
N TYR A 73 8.50 -7.19 -13.61
CA TYR A 73 7.84 -5.91 -13.87
C TYR A 73 8.58 -4.76 -13.22
N ALA A 74 8.69 -3.66 -13.94
CA ALA A 74 9.25 -2.43 -13.39
C ALA A 74 8.37 -1.90 -12.25
N ASP A 75 9.01 -1.48 -11.17
CA ASP A 75 8.37 -0.83 -10.02
C ASP A 75 8.89 0.62 -9.90
N PRO A 76 8.37 1.54 -10.73
CA PRO A 76 8.83 2.92 -10.73
C PRO A 76 8.37 3.66 -9.46
N SER A 77 9.27 4.48 -8.91
CA SER A 77 9.00 5.36 -7.78
C SER A 77 8.25 6.64 -8.16
N VAL A 78 8.09 6.90 -9.46
CA VAL A 78 7.33 8.03 -10.01
C VAL A 78 6.31 7.52 -11.01
N ARG A 79 5.07 8.00 -10.92
CA ARG A 79 3.96 7.65 -11.81
C ARG A 79 3.27 8.90 -12.36
N PRO A 80 2.57 8.78 -13.50
CA PRO A 80 1.64 9.82 -13.93
C PRO A 80 0.58 10.08 -12.85
N GLY A 81 0.15 11.34 -12.75
CA GLY A 81 -0.97 11.69 -11.88
C GLY A 81 -2.27 11.03 -12.33
N ALA A 82 -3.25 11.01 -11.43
CA ALA A 82 -4.60 10.60 -11.80
C ALA A 82 -5.12 11.48 -12.95
N PRO A 83 -5.78 10.90 -13.96
CA PRO A 83 -6.32 11.68 -15.06
C PRO A 83 -7.43 12.60 -14.55
N ALA A 84 -7.54 13.78 -15.15
CA ALA A 84 -8.69 14.65 -14.95
C ALA A 84 -9.96 14.02 -15.54
N LEU A 85 -11.13 14.55 -15.15
CA LEU A 85 -12.42 14.14 -15.69
C LEU A 85 -12.42 14.24 -17.23
N ASP A 86 -12.72 13.13 -17.91
CA ASP A 86 -12.73 12.96 -19.37
C ASP A 86 -11.39 13.26 -20.10
N GLN A 87 -10.23 13.30 -19.40
CA GLN A 87 -8.94 13.66 -20.02
C GLN A 87 -8.58 12.82 -21.26
N HIS A 88 -8.95 11.54 -21.28
CA HIS A 88 -8.66 10.62 -22.39
C HIS A 88 -9.89 10.24 -23.22
N GLY A 89 -11.06 10.85 -22.95
CA GLY A 89 -12.34 10.41 -23.48
C GLY A 89 -12.43 10.42 -25.01
N THR A 90 -11.97 11.49 -25.65
CA THR A 90 -12.01 11.61 -27.13
C THR A 90 -11.15 10.55 -27.82
N ALA A 91 -9.96 10.26 -27.28
CA ALA A 91 -9.07 9.24 -27.83
C ALA A 91 -9.68 7.84 -27.70
N LEU A 92 -10.21 7.51 -26.50
CA LEU A 92 -10.86 6.22 -26.25
C LEU A 92 -12.10 6.03 -27.13
N ARG A 93 -12.95 7.07 -27.28
CA ARG A 93 -14.12 7.01 -28.17
C ARG A 93 -13.74 6.79 -29.63
N ALA A 94 -12.58 7.28 -30.08
CA ALA A 94 -12.09 7.04 -31.43
C ALA A 94 -11.51 5.63 -31.59
N GLU A 95 -10.79 5.13 -30.59
CA GLU A 95 -10.22 3.76 -30.56
C GLU A 95 -11.30 2.68 -30.67
N PHE A 96 -12.39 2.83 -29.90
CA PHE A 96 -13.50 1.87 -29.89
C PHE A 96 -14.56 2.11 -30.95
N LYS A 97 -14.31 3.04 -31.89
CA LYS A 97 -15.20 3.27 -33.03
C LYS A 97 -14.89 2.27 -34.13
N THR A 98 -15.20 0.99 -33.93
CA THR A 98 -15.16 0.00 -35.02
C THR A 98 -16.45 0.06 -35.86
N ASP A 99 -16.25 0.43 -37.13
CA ASP A 99 -16.93 -0.04 -38.34
C ASP A 99 -18.33 -0.64 -38.19
N GLY A 100 -19.32 0.20 -37.86
CA GLY A 100 -20.74 -0.13 -38.01
C GLY A 100 -21.22 -0.22 -39.47
N ALA A 101 -20.34 -0.61 -40.41
CA ALA A 101 -20.64 -0.70 -41.85
C ALA A 101 -20.24 -2.07 -42.45
N SER A 102 -20.55 -3.16 -41.74
CA SER A 102 -20.61 -4.50 -42.34
C SER A 102 -21.63 -5.39 -41.63
N SER A 103 -22.89 -4.94 -41.65
CA SER A 103 -24.06 -5.80 -41.59
C SER A 103 -25.25 -5.07 -42.24
N SER A 104 -25.21 -4.94 -43.56
CA SER A 104 -26.44 -4.72 -44.34
C SER A 104 -26.96 -6.07 -44.77
N ALA A 105 -28.10 -6.44 -44.20
CA ALA A 105 -28.90 -7.59 -44.58
C ALA A 105 -29.11 -7.64 -46.10
N GLN A 106 -28.74 -8.76 -46.69
CA GLN A 106 -29.22 -9.17 -48.00
C GLN A 106 -30.52 -9.95 -47.76
N GLU A 107 -31.64 -9.23 -47.69
CA GLU A 107 -32.98 -9.81 -47.79
C GLU A 107 -33.73 -9.14 -48.95
N GLY A 108 -34.07 -9.97 -49.95
CA GLY A 108 -35.30 -9.84 -50.74
C GLY A 108 -35.31 -8.87 -51.92
N SER A 109 -35.01 -9.39 -53.12
CA SER A 109 -35.97 -9.37 -54.24
C SER A 109 -35.70 -10.53 -55.19
#